data_AF-A0A3G8ZE91-F1
#
_entry.id   AF-A0A3G8ZE91-F1
#
_cell.length_a   1.000
_cell.length_b   1.000
_cell.length_c   1.000
_cell.angle_alpha   90.00
_cell.angle_beta   90.00
_cell.angle_gamma   90.00
#
_symmetry.space_group_name_H-M   'P 1'
#
loop_
_entity.id
_entity.type
_entity.pdbx_description
1 polymer ?
#
loop_
_entity_poly.entity_id
_entity_poly.type
_entity_poly.pdbx_seq_one_letter_code
_entity_poly.pdbx_strand_id
1 'polypeptide(L)'
;MQLVKIENALSVPEVIKSSPLICTEGKKNDVVKQIIRIIEYFLKIVGKEMEVFQIQILAGDLYDRFKTDTVDDIIILFKMARKGEFGKVYKIDNFEVMRWVDEYFLHKSAEREKMIEKKKNSFKKQSVETAMSDEAYAKFTELQKRISDPIKKRAETFSISKALKSMDGYLEDLDKTSQKLSDNDLKFEILKTQNTNQQAWEILMLEQERRKQLKKKK
;
A
#
# COMPACT_ATOMS: atom_id res chain seq x y z
N MET A 1 23.04 -11.77 26.31
CA MET A 1 22.02 -11.09 27.14
C MET A 1 20.96 -10.33 26.33
N GLN A 2 21.28 -9.67 25.20
CA GLN A 2 20.26 -8.93 24.41
C GLN A 2 19.19 -9.83 23.77
N LEU A 3 19.56 -10.97 23.19
CA LEU A 3 18.60 -11.92 22.57
C LEU A 3 17.56 -12.46 23.55
N VAL A 4 17.92 -12.69 24.82
CA VAL A 4 17.00 -13.17 25.86
C VAL A 4 15.92 -12.13 26.20
N LYS A 5 16.29 -10.85 26.22
CA LYS A 5 15.35 -9.75 26.50
C LYS A 5 14.37 -9.56 25.32
N ILE A 6 14.87 -9.71 24.10
CA ILE A 6 14.06 -9.68 22.87
C ILE A 6 13.09 -10.88 22.87
N GLU A 7 13.59 -12.10 23.17
CA GLU A 7 12.77 -13.31 23.22
C GLU A 7 11.62 -13.23 24.25
N ASN A 8 11.87 -12.64 25.42
CA ASN A 8 10.84 -12.50 26.46
C ASN A 8 9.74 -11.50 26.09
N ALA A 9 10.05 -10.50 25.27
CA ALA A 9 9.08 -9.51 24.79
C ALA A 9 8.31 -10.00 23.57
N LEU A 10 8.88 -10.89 22.74
CA LEU A 10 8.24 -11.30 21.48
C LEU A 10 7.04 -12.24 21.67
N SER A 11 5.91 -11.82 21.11
CA SER A 11 4.73 -12.63 20.83
C SER A 11 4.35 -12.57 19.34
N VAL A 12 3.73 -13.63 18.81
CA VAL A 12 3.26 -13.69 17.41
C VAL A 12 2.40 -12.46 17.03
N PRO A 13 1.49 -11.95 17.89
CA PRO A 13 0.72 -10.74 17.61
C PRO A 13 1.53 -9.45 17.48
N GLU A 14 2.64 -9.33 18.19
CA GLU A 14 3.50 -8.14 18.14
C GLU A 14 4.37 -8.17 16.89
N VAL A 15 4.91 -9.33 16.53
CA VAL A 15 5.70 -9.52 15.31
C VAL A 15 4.87 -9.20 14.05
N ILE A 16 3.59 -9.57 14.04
CA ILE A 16 2.67 -9.22 12.95
C ILE A 16 2.48 -7.70 12.81
N LYS A 17 2.66 -6.92 13.88
CA LYS A 17 2.37 -5.49 13.90
C LYS A 17 3.59 -4.59 13.76
N SER A 18 4.74 -4.96 14.30
CA SER A 18 5.86 -4.00 14.50
C SER A 18 7.16 -4.35 13.80
N SER A 19 7.36 -5.59 13.35
CA SER A 19 8.70 -6.04 12.92
C SER A 19 8.91 -5.85 11.41
N PRO A 20 10.09 -5.35 10.97
CA PRO A 20 10.37 -5.14 9.55
C PRO A 20 10.57 -6.48 8.83
N LEU A 21 10.22 -6.52 7.55
CA LEU A 21 10.35 -7.73 6.74
C LEU A 21 11.82 -7.97 6.38
N ILE A 22 12.26 -9.22 6.36
CA ILE A 22 13.63 -9.61 5.98
C ILE A 22 13.99 -9.07 4.58
N CYS A 23 13.04 -9.03 3.64
CA CYS A 23 13.27 -8.47 2.31
C CYS A 23 13.57 -6.96 2.30
N THR A 24 13.21 -6.25 3.37
CA THR A 24 13.45 -4.81 3.56
C THR A 24 14.65 -4.53 4.47
N GLU A 25 15.17 -5.54 5.18
CA GLU A 25 16.27 -5.41 6.12
C GLU A 25 17.62 -5.69 5.48
N GLY A 26 18.31 -4.63 5.07
CA GLY A 26 19.76 -4.65 4.82
C GLY A 26 20.25 -5.59 3.71
N LYS A 27 21.52 -6.00 3.80
CA LYS A 27 22.16 -6.91 2.84
C LYS A 27 21.90 -8.36 3.25
N LYS A 28 21.58 -9.24 2.28
CA LYS A 28 21.34 -10.69 2.48
C LYS A 28 22.34 -11.34 3.45
N ASN A 29 23.63 -11.05 3.30
CA ASN A 29 24.69 -11.63 4.14
C ASN A 29 24.59 -11.27 5.62
N ASP A 30 24.10 -10.07 5.95
CA ASP A 30 24.00 -9.63 7.34
C ASP A 30 22.82 -10.30 8.05
N VAL A 31 21.69 -10.50 7.34
CA VAL A 31 20.55 -11.26 7.86
C VAL A 31 20.92 -12.73 8.06
N VAL A 32 21.57 -13.37 7.10
CA VAL A 32 22.00 -14.78 7.24
C VAL A 32 22.93 -14.96 8.44
N LYS A 33 23.86 -14.03 8.68
CA LYS A 33 24.70 -14.05 9.89
C LYS A 33 23.89 -13.94 11.19
N GLN A 34 22.82 -13.16 11.20
CA GLN A 34 21.92 -13.08 12.36
C GLN A 34 21.18 -14.40 12.58
N ILE A 35 20.67 -15.02 11.50
CA ILE A 35 19.99 -16.32 11.56
C ILE A 35 20.95 -17.40 12.10
N ILE A 36 22.21 -17.45 11.63
CA ILE A 36 23.23 -18.36 12.15
C ILE A 36 23.38 -18.20 13.67
N ARG A 37 23.50 -16.96 14.16
CA ARG A 37 23.62 -16.69 15.61
C ARG A 37 22.39 -17.15 16.40
N ILE A 38 21.19 -17.05 15.81
CA ILE A 38 19.96 -17.54 16.43
C ILE A 38 19.97 -19.07 16.54
N ILE A 39 20.36 -19.76 15.46
CA ILE A 39 20.49 -21.22 15.45
C ILE A 39 21.54 -21.70 16.47
N GLU A 40 22.73 -21.10 16.48
CA GLU A 40 23.79 -21.42 17.43
C GLU A 40 23.33 -21.22 18.88
N TYR A 41 22.61 -20.12 19.14
CA TYR A 41 22.03 -19.86 20.45
C TYR A 41 21.01 -20.93 20.85
N PHE A 42 20.12 -21.32 19.94
CA PHE A 42 19.14 -22.38 20.16
C PHE A 42 19.80 -23.73 20.45
N LEU A 43 20.79 -24.13 19.64
CA LEU A 43 21.55 -25.37 19.83
C LEU A 43 22.24 -25.41 21.19
N LYS A 44 22.85 -24.29 21.61
CA LYS A 44 23.48 -24.14 22.92
C LYS A 44 22.49 -24.30 24.08
N ILE A 45 21.24 -23.83 23.93
CA ILE A 45 20.20 -23.99 24.96
C ILE A 45 19.72 -25.44 25.04
N VAL A 46 19.52 -26.10 23.89
CA VAL A 46 19.01 -27.48 23.84
C VAL A 46 20.10 -28.50 24.20
N GLY A 47 21.37 -28.10 24.22
CA GLY A 47 22.49 -28.98 24.53
C GLY A 47 22.78 -29.97 23.40
N LYS A 48 22.46 -29.61 22.16
CA LYS A 48 22.75 -30.41 20.96
C LYS A 48 23.73 -29.66 20.08
N GLU A 49 24.55 -30.42 19.36
CA GLU A 49 25.54 -29.87 18.43
C GLU A 49 25.16 -30.23 16.99
N MET A 50 25.55 -29.35 16.08
CA MET A 50 25.37 -29.48 14.64
C MET A 50 26.64 -28.97 13.97
N GLU A 51 27.04 -29.56 12.85
CA GLU A 51 28.23 -29.12 12.15
C GLU A 51 28.05 -27.71 11.58
N VAL A 52 29.14 -26.94 11.53
CA VAL A 52 29.12 -25.53 11.08
C VAL A 52 28.53 -25.39 9.67
N PHE A 53 28.85 -26.32 8.77
CA PHE A 53 28.31 -26.32 7.41
C PHE A 53 26.80 -26.57 7.38
N GLN A 54 26.28 -27.44 8.24
CA GLN A 54 24.85 -27.72 8.35
C GLN A 54 24.10 -26.49 8.90
N ILE A 55 24.68 -25.76 9.85
CA ILE A 55 24.11 -24.51 10.38
C ILE A 55 24.03 -23.46 9.26
N GLN A 56 25.05 -23.36 8.40
CA GLN A 56 25.06 -22.42 7.28
C GLN A 56 23.99 -22.76 6.23
N ILE A 57 23.84 -24.04 5.88
CA ILE A 57 22.77 -24.49 4.97
C ILE A 57 21.41 -24.15 5.57
N LEU A 58 21.17 -24.53 6.83
CA LEU A 58 19.91 -24.27 7.51
C LEU A 58 19.59 -22.78 7.56
N ALA A 59 20.59 -21.93 7.82
CA ALA A 59 20.40 -20.48 7.81
C ALA A 59 20.04 -19.93 6.42
N GLY A 60 20.62 -20.49 5.36
CA GLY A 60 20.26 -20.16 3.98
C GLY A 60 18.82 -20.55 3.65
N ASP A 61 18.43 -21.77 4.00
CA ASP A 61 17.08 -22.28 3.76
C ASP A 61 16.03 -21.50 4.55
N LEU A 62 16.32 -21.17 5.82
CA LEU A 62 15.47 -20.31 6.65
C LEU A 62 15.36 -18.89 6.07
N TYR A 63 16.45 -18.32 5.57
CA TYR A 63 16.41 -17.01 4.92
C TYR A 63 15.46 -17.03 3.71
N ASP A 64 15.54 -18.07 2.87
CA ASP A 64 14.70 -18.18 1.68
C ASP A 64 13.22 -18.42 2.05
N ARG A 65 12.94 -19.21 3.09
CA ARG A 65 11.58 -19.44 3.61
C ARG A 65 10.95 -18.21 4.25
N PHE A 66 11.70 -17.45 5.05
CA PHE A 66 11.20 -16.28 5.78
C PHE A 66 11.40 -14.97 5.02
N LYS A 67 11.69 -15.01 3.72
CA LYS A 67 11.95 -13.82 2.89
C LYS A 67 10.85 -12.74 3.00
N THR A 68 9.59 -13.16 3.13
CA THR A 68 8.41 -12.29 3.26
C THR A 68 7.96 -12.07 4.70
N ASP A 69 8.73 -12.58 5.65
CA ASP A 69 8.45 -12.55 7.08
C ASP A 69 9.64 -11.87 7.80
N THR A 70 9.67 -11.93 9.13
CA THR A 70 10.59 -11.15 9.95
C THR A 70 11.64 -12.05 10.61
N VAL A 71 12.81 -11.52 10.99
CA VAL A 71 13.82 -12.29 11.74
C VAL A 71 13.26 -12.75 13.09
N ASP A 72 12.38 -11.94 13.66
CA ASP A 72 11.65 -12.22 14.90
C ASP A 72 10.78 -13.48 14.81
N ASP A 73 10.22 -13.79 13.63
CA ASP A 73 9.47 -15.03 13.41
C ASP A 73 10.36 -16.27 13.58
N ILE A 74 11.63 -16.20 13.16
CA ILE A 74 12.60 -17.29 13.33
C ILE A 74 12.91 -17.49 14.82
N ILE A 75 12.99 -16.40 15.60
CA ILE A 75 13.17 -16.46 17.05
C ILE A 75 11.95 -17.14 17.70
N ILE A 76 10.73 -16.79 17.30
CA ILE A 76 9.51 -17.40 17.84
C ILE A 76 9.42 -18.87 17.47
N LEU A 77 9.76 -19.25 16.23
CA LEU A 77 9.83 -20.64 15.80
C LEU A 77 10.69 -21.46 16.76
N PHE A 78 11.93 -21.04 17.01
CA PHE A 78 12.82 -21.74 17.93
C PHE A 78 12.34 -21.69 19.39
N LYS A 79 11.65 -20.62 19.80
CA LYS A 79 11.00 -20.52 21.13
C LYS A 79 9.88 -21.56 21.28
N MET A 80 9.03 -21.74 20.27
CA MET A 80 7.96 -22.75 20.27
C MET A 80 8.54 -24.16 20.25
N ALA A 81 9.59 -24.39 19.45
CA ALA A 81 10.30 -25.67 19.42
C ALA A 81 10.91 -26.02 20.78
N ARG A 82 11.52 -25.05 21.48
CA ARG A 82 12.06 -25.23 22.84
C ARG A 82 10.98 -25.57 23.86
N LYS A 83 9.78 -25.02 23.72
CA LYS A 83 8.63 -25.34 24.57
C LYS A 83 8.02 -26.71 24.29
N GLY A 84 8.45 -27.38 23.22
CA GLY A 84 7.90 -28.67 22.80
C GLY A 84 6.56 -28.57 22.09
N GLU A 85 6.20 -27.39 21.56
CA GLU A 85 4.91 -27.19 20.87
C GLU A 85 4.79 -28.00 19.57
N PHE A 86 5.93 -28.35 18.95
CA PHE A 86 6.01 -29.20 17.75
C PHE A 86 6.26 -30.69 18.06
N GLY A 87 6.20 -31.09 19.34
CA GLY A 87 6.40 -32.47 19.80
C GLY A 87 7.81 -32.78 20.32
N LYS A 88 8.12 -34.08 20.46
CA LYS A 88 9.40 -34.55 21.04
C LYS A 88 10.55 -34.41 20.03
N VAL A 89 11.53 -33.57 20.37
CA VAL A 89 12.71 -33.32 19.53
C VAL A 89 13.78 -34.40 19.75
N TYR A 90 13.71 -35.49 18.98
CA TYR A 90 14.70 -36.57 19.05
C TYR A 90 16.04 -36.19 18.41
N LYS A 91 16.02 -35.53 17.25
CA LYS A 91 17.19 -35.03 16.52
C LYS A 91 16.89 -33.63 15.99
N ILE A 92 17.90 -32.77 15.91
CA ILE A 92 17.79 -31.49 15.21
C ILE A 92 18.56 -31.65 13.92
N ASP A 93 17.85 -31.71 12.81
CA ASP A 93 18.40 -31.66 11.46
C ASP A 93 17.62 -30.65 10.63
N ASN A 94 18.09 -30.40 9.39
CA ASN A 94 17.45 -29.43 8.52
C ASN A 94 15.98 -29.79 8.23
N PHE A 95 15.69 -31.07 8.02
CA PHE A 95 14.32 -31.53 7.71
C PHE A 95 13.36 -31.30 8.87
N GLU A 96 13.78 -31.60 10.10
CA GLU A 96 12.98 -31.39 11.30
C GLU A 96 12.70 -29.89 11.52
N VAL A 97 13.71 -29.02 11.32
CA VAL A 97 13.50 -27.58 11.44
C VAL A 97 12.56 -27.08 10.35
N MET A 98 12.70 -27.53 9.10
CA MET A 98 11.80 -27.15 8.01
C MET A 98 10.35 -27.60 8.25
N ARG A 99 10.15 -28.76 8.89
CA ARG A 99 8.83 -29.19 9.33
C ARG A 99 8.23 -28.22 10.36
N TRP A 100 9.01 -27.77 11.34
CA TRP A 100 8.54 -26.78 12.31
C TRP A 100 8.18 -25.45 11.63
N VAL A 101 8.88 -25.06 10.56
CA VAL A 101 8.56 -23.86 9.78
C VAL A 101 7.14 -23.94 9.20
N ASP A 102 6.78 -25.09 8.63
CA ASP A 102 5.43 -25.30 8.09
C ASP A 102 4.36 -25.24 9.18
N GLU A 103 4.60 -25.92 10.31
CA GLU A 103 3.68 -25.90 11.46
C GLU A 103 3.56 -24.47 12.05
N TYR A 104 4.66 -23.71 12.09
CA TYR A 104 4.67 -22.31 12.53
C TYR A 104 3.85 -21.41 11.61
N PHE A 105 3.98 -21.54 10.29
CA PHE A 105 3.20 -20.72 9.36
C PHE A 105 1.70 -21.01 9.46
N LEU A 106 1.32 -22.26 9.71
CA LEU A 106 -0.07 -22.63 9.98
C LEU A 106 -0.56 -21.99 11.29
N HIS A 107 0.25 -22.01 12.34
CA HIS A 107 -0.08 -21.34 13.60
C HIS A 107 -0.21 -19.83 13.43
N LYS A 108 0.72 -19.21 12.67
CA LYS A 108 0.71 -17.77 12.38
C LYS A 108 -0.52 -17.35 11.56
N SER A 109 -0.94 -18.16 10.58
CA SER A 109 -2.15 -17.88 9.81
C SER A 109 -3.41 -18.00 10.67
N ALA A 110 -3.51 -19.01 11.52
CA ALA A 110 -4.60 -19.15 12.48
C ALA A 110 -4.68 -17.96 13.46
N GLU A 111 -3.55 -17.48 13.98
CA GLU A 111 -3.52 -16.30 14.85
C GLU A 111 -3.91 -15.01 14.10
N ARG A 112 -3.48 -14.85 12.84
CA ARG A 112 -3.93 -13.74 11.98
C ARG A 112 -5.45 -13.78 11.78
N GLU A 113 -6.03 -14.95 11.52
CA GLU A 113 -7.47 -15.11 11.33
C GLU A 113 -8.25 -14.76 12.61
N LYS A 114 -7.81 -15.25 13.78
CA LYS A 114 -8.38 -14.86 15.08
C LYS A 114 -8.32 -13.36 15.31
N MET A 115 -7.23 -12.68 14.91
CA MET A 115 -7.14 -11.22 15.03
C MET A 115 -8.11 -10.48 14.11
N ILE A 116 -8.26 -10.95 12.88
CA ILE A 116 -9.24 -10.40 11.93
C ILE A 116 -10.65 -10.59 12.47
N GLU A 117 -10.96 -11.76 13.01
CA GLU A 117 -12.27 -12.06 13.58
C GLU A 117 -12.56 -11.22 14.84
N LYS A 118 -11.58 -11.06 15.74
CA LYS A 118 -11.69 -10.15 16.89
C LYS A 118 -11.95 -8.71 16.45
N LYS A 119 -11.26 -8.22 15.41
CA LYS A 119 -11.52 -6.89 14.83
C LYS A 119 -12.94 -6.81 14.28
N LYS A 120 -13.36 -7.76 13.43
CA LYS A 120 -14.73 -7.80 12.88
C LYS A 120 -15.80 -7.81 13.98
N ASN A 121 -15.59 -8.58 15.04
CA ASN A 121 -16.52 -8.67 16.16
C ASN A 121 -16.54 -7.39 17.01
N SER A 122 -15.40 -6.71 17.17
CA SER A 122 -15.36 -5.39 17.82
C SER A 122 -16.11 -4.32 17.02
N PHE A 123 -15.96 -4.30 15.68
CA PHE A 123 -16.72 -3.40 14.81
C PHE A 123 -18.23 -3.70 14.85
N LYS A 124 -18.61 -4.99 14.86
CA LYS A 124 -20.02 -5.39 15.01
C LYS A 124 -20.61 -4.95 16.35
N LYS A 125 -19.92 -5.19 17.47
CA LYS A 125 -20.38 -4.75 18.79
C LYS A 125 -20.52 -3.22 18.87
N GLN A 126 -19.54 -2.49 18.36
CA GLN A 126 -19.59 -1.03 18.31
C GLN A 126 -20.76 -0.53 17.44
N SER A 127 -21.04 -1.20 16.30
CA SER A 127 -22.17 -0.84 15.45
C SER A 127 -23.56 -1.14 16.05
N VAL A 128 -23.64 -2.05 17.03
CA VAL A 128 -24.90 -2.38 17.73
C VAL A 128 -25.14 -1.41 18.90
N GLU A 129 -24.09 -0.89 19.54
CA GLU A 129 -24.21 0.07 20.66
C GLU A 129 -24.42 1.52 20.21
N THR A 130 -23.92 1.92 19.04
CA THR A 130 -24.35 3.18 18.40
C THR A 130 -25.62 2.94 17.60
N ALA A 131 -26.78 2.98 18.27
CA ALA A 131 -28.00 3.38 17.58
C ALA A 131 -27.70 4.69 16.85
N MET A 132 -27.91 4.74 15.53
CA MET A 132 -27.71 5.99 14.77
C MET A 132 -28.49 7.10 15.48
N SER A 133 -27.81 8.18 15.86
CA SER A 133 -28.49 9.40 16.30
C SER A 133 -29.52 9.79 15.25
N ASP A 134 -30.71 10.22 15.68
CA ASP A 134 -31.81 10.60 14.78
C ASP A 134 -31.36 11.61 13.70
N GLU A 135 -30.39 12.48 14.01
CA GLU A 135 -29.77 13.40 13.05
C GLU A 135 -28.95 12.70 11.94
N ALA A 136 -28.22 11.65 12.29
CA ALA A 136 -27.43 10.87 11.33
C ALA A 136 -28.35 10.07 10.39
N TYR A 137 -29.45 9.53 10.93
CA TYR A 137 -30.46 8.84 10.14
C TYR A 137 -31.20 9.80 9.20
N ALA A 138 -31.53 11.01 9.66
CA ALA A 138 -32.14 12.05 8.83
C ALA A 138 -31.21 12.47 7.67
N LYS A 139 -29.92 12.72 7.94
CA LYS A 139 -28.93 13.06 6.90
C LYS A 139 -28.71 11.91 5.91
N PHE A 140 -28.68 10.66 6.38
CA PHE A 140 -28.58 9.50 5.51
C PHE A 140 -29.82 9.34 4.62
N THR A 141 -31.02 9.55 5.17
CA THR A 141 -32.28 9.49 4.42
C THR A 141 -32.37 10.62 3.39
N GLU A 142 -31.87 11.82 3.71
CA GLU A 142 -31.77 12.92 2.76
C GLU A 142 -30.78 12.63 1.63
N LEU A 143 -29.61 12.05 1.94
CA LEU A 143 -28.64 11.58 0.94
C LEU A 143 -29.21 10.47 0.06
N GLN A 144 -29.92 9.51 0.64
CA GLN A 144 -30.58 8.45 -0.09
C GLN A 144 -31.64 9.01 -1.03
N LYS A 145 -32.45 9.97 -0.60
CA LYS A 145 -33.43 10.67 -1.45
C LYS A 145 -32.76 11.41 -2.62
N ARG A 146 -31.62 12.09 -2.38
CA ARG A 146 -30.83 12.76 -3.43
C ARG A 146 -30.22 11.80 -4.46
N ILE A 147 -29.92 10.56 -4.05
CA ILE A 147 -29.37 9.53 -4.94
C ILE A 147 -30.48 8.75 -5.64
N SER A 148 -31.61 8.53 -4.95
CA SER A 148 -32.77 7.80 -5.46
C SER A 148 -33.66 8.63 -6.37
N ASP A 149 -33.44 9.94 -6.51
CA ASP A 149 -34.01 10.78 -7.56
C ASP A 149 -33.30 10.46 -8.89
N PRO A 150 -33.82 9.54 -9.74
CA PRO A 150 -33.13 9.08 -10.94
C PRO A 150 -33.27 10.09 -12.09
N ILE A 151 -33.87 11.26 -11.84
CA ILE A 151 -34.47 12.11 -12.88
C ILE A 151 -33.74 13.46 -13.07
N LYS A 152 -32.78 13.85 -12.21
CA LYS A 152 -32.05 15.13 -12.39
C LYS A 152 -30.56 15.03 -12.75
N LYS A 153 -29.97 13.82 -12.85
CA LYS A 153 -28.57 13.67 -13.26
C LYS A 153 -28.36 12.52 -14.26
N ARG A 154 -28.78 12.72 -15.52
CA ARG A 154 -28.10 12.17 -16.72
C ARG A 154 -28.67 12.62 -18.08
N ALA A 155 -29.30 13.79 -18.20
CA ALA A 155 -29.46 14.43 -19.51
C ALA A 155 -28.16 15.07 -20.03
N GLU A 156 -27.10 15.09 -19.22
CA GLU A 156 -25.73 15.34 -19.64
C GLU A 156 -24.91 14.05 -19.51
N THR A 157 -25.36 12.98 -20.17
CA THR A 157 -24.39 11.98 -20.62
C THR A 157 -23.30 12.73 -21.37
N PHE A 158 -22.06 12.57 -20.93
CA PHE A 158 -20.85 13.06 -21.58
C PHE A 158 -20.91 12.64 -23.05
N SER A 159 -21.43 13.52 -23.91
CA SER A 159 -21.57 13.20 -25.33
C SER A 159 -20.18 13.29 -25.90
N ILE A 160 -19.65 12.15 -26.37
CA ILE A 160 -18.35 12.10 -27.05
C ILE A 160 -18.34 13.07 -28.24
N SER A 161 -19.50 13.38 -28.85
CA SER A 161 -19.64 14.41 -29.87
C SER A 161 -19.42 15.86 -29.38
N LYS A 162 -19.59 16.13 -28.09
CA LYS A 162 -19.31 17.44 -27.47
C LYS A 162 -17.85 17.55 -27.01
N ALA A 163 -17.18 16.42 -26.79
CA ALA A 163 -15.73 16.35 -26.56
C ALA A 163 -14.92 16.33 -27.87
N LEU A 164 -15.50 15.75 -28.94
CA LEU A 164 -15.03 15.81 -30.32
C LEU A 164 -15.77 16.92 -31.08
N LYS A 165 -15.78 18.16 -30.56
CA LYS A 165 -16.23 19.29 -31.38
C LYS A 165 -15.38 19.29 -32.65
N SER A 166 -16.03 19.42 -33.81
CA SER A 166 -15.34 19.63 -35.09
C SER A 166 -14.33 20.77 -34.94
N MET A 167 -13.30 20.76 -35.80
CA MET A 167 -12.30 21.83 -35.84
C MET A 167 -12.95 23.24 -35.82
N ASP A 168 -14.09 23.39 -36.48
CA ASP A 168 -14.88 24.64 -36.51
C ASP A 168 -15.41 25.03 -35.12
N GLY A 169 -15.89 24.08 -34.33
CA GLY A 169 -16.34 24.33 -32.96
C GLY A 169 -15.19 24.69 -32.01
N TYR A 170 -13.98 24.19 -32.27
CA TYR A 170 -12.78 24.61 -31.55
C TYR A 170 -12.41 26.06 -31.88
N LEU A 171 -12.47 26.46 -33.16
CA LEU A 171 -12.15 27.83 -33.58
C LEU A 171 -13.15 28.86 -33.03
N GLU A 172 -14.44 28.55 -32.98
CA GLU A 172 -15.46 29.43 -32.37
C GLU A 172 -15.28 29.60 -30.86
N ASP A 173 -14.92 28.52 -30.15
CA ASP A 173 -14.66 28.58 -28.72
C ASP A 173 -13.32 29.28 -28.42
N LEU A 174 -12.34 29.17 -29.32
CA LEU A 174 -11.03 29.81 -29.19
C LEU A 174 -11.13 31.33 -29.23
N ASP A 175 -11.97 31.91 -30.11
CA ASP A 175 -12.20 33.35 -30.14
C ASP A 175 -12.79 33.87 -28.82
N LYS A 176 -13.74 33.13 -28.23
CA LYS A 176 -14.33 33.50 -26.94
C LYS A 176 -13.37 33.30 -25.76
N THR A 177 -12.50 32.30 -25.86
CA THR A 177 -11.53 31.97 -24.80
C THR A 177 -10.33 32.92 -24.83
N SER A 178 -9.87 33.33 -26.02
CA SER A 178 -8.73 34.24 -26.22
C SER A 178 -8.95 35.60 -25.56
N GLN A 179 -10.19 36.09 -25.56
CA GLN A 179 -10.58 37.34 -24.90
C GLN A 179 -10.49 37.27 -23.38
N LYS A 180 -10.59 36.07 -22.78
CA LYS A 180 -10.53 35.85 -21.32
C LYS A 180 -9.13 35.51 -20.81
N LEU A 181 -8.18 35.20 -21.70
CA LEU A 181 -6.82 34.81 -21.33
C LEU A 181 -6.00 36.00 -20.82
N SER A 182 -5.07 35.74 -19.90
CA SER A 182 -4.08 36.73 -19.47
C SER A 182 -3.08 37.06 -20.60
N ASP A 183 -2.41 38.20 -20.54
CA ASP A 183 -1.44 38.60 -21.57
C ASP A 183 -0.25 37.62 -21.71
N ASN A 184 0.07 36.89 -20.64
CA ASN A 184 1.13 35.88 -20.64
C ASN A 184 0.63 34.55 -21.24
N ASP A 185 -0.58 34.12 -20.88
CA ASP A 185 -1.16 32.89 -21.40
C ASP A 185 -1.50 33.03 -22.89
N LEU A 186 -1.92 34.22 -23.34
CA LEU A 186 -2.15 34.52 -24.74
C LEU A 186 -0.87 34.37 -25.58
N LYS A 187 0.29 34.82 -25.07
CA LYS A 187 1.58 34.64 -25.76
C LYS A 187 1.99 33.17 -25.84
N PHE A 188 1.73 32.41 -24.77
CA PHE A 188 2.05 30.99 -24.72
C PHE A 188 1.21 30.19 -25.75
N GLU A 189 -0.09 30.47 -25.84
CA GLU A 189 -0.95 29.81 -26.83
C GLU A 189 -0.57 30.19 -28.26
N ILE A 190 -0.18 31.44 -28.54
CA ILE A 190 0.32 31.85 -29.87
C ILE A 190 1.56 31.04 -30.28
N LEU A 191 2.53 30.85 -29.38
CA LEU A 191 3.74 30.07 -29.67
C LEU A 191 3.41 28.61 -29.94
N LYS A 192 2.43 28.06 -29.22
CA LYS A 192 2.00 26.68 -29.35
C LYS A 192 1.22 26.44 -30.65
N THR A 193 0.34 27.36 -31.03
CA THR A 193 -0.50 27.19 -32.23
C THR A 193 0.21 27.55 -33.53
N GLN A 194 1.34 28.27 -33.47
CA GLN A 194 2.11 28.74 -34.63
C GLN A 194 2.42 27.64 -35.66
N ASN A 195 2.75 26.43 -35.19
CA ASN A 195 3.15 25.32 -36.05
C ASN A 195 2.09 24.22 -36.16
N THR A 196 0.93 24.38 -35.52
CA THR A 196 -0.07 23.31 -35.38
C THR A 196 -1.38 23.65 -36.07
N ASN A 197 -1.81 24.91 -36.05
CA ASN A 197 -3.06 25.33 -36.65
C ASN A 197 -2.99 26.81 -37.04
N GLN A 198 -2.93 27.08 -38.35
CA GLN A 198 -2.81 28.43 -38.90
C GLN A 198 -4.02 29.31 -38.57
N GLN A 199 -5.24 28.76 -38.65
CA GLN A 199 -6.47 29.52 -38.40
C GLN A 199 -6.61 29.91 -36.92
N ALA A 200 -6.24 29.00 -36.01
CA ALA A 200 -6.19 29.30 -34.58
C ALA A 200 -5.16 30.37 -34.25
N TRP A 201 -4.00 30.33 -34.91
CA TRP A 201 -2.94 31.32 -34.73
C TRP A 201 -3.37 32.72 -35.19
N GLU A 202 -4.06 32.82 -36.34
CA GLU A 202 -4.57 34.09 -36.86
C GLU A 202 -5.57 34.75 -35.89
N ILE A 203 -6.49 33.98 -35.30
CA ILE A 203 -7.46 34.47 -34.30
C ILE A 203 -6.74 35.04 -33.06
N LEU A 204 -5.72 34.32 -32.55
CA LEU A 204 -4.97 34.76 -31.36
C LEU A 204 -4.10 35.99 -31.64
N MET A 205 -3.56 36.12 -32.86
CA MET A 205 -2.80 37.29 -33.30
C MET A 205 -3.69 38.54 -33.44
N LEU A 206 -4.89 38.40 -34.01
CA LEU A 206 -5.87 39.48 -34.09
C LEU A 206 -6.27 39.99 -32.70
N GLU A 207 -6.48 39.08 -31.75
CA GLU A 207 -6.78 39.46 -30.36
C GLU A 207 -5.59 40.19 -29.70
N GLN A 208 -4.35 39.75 -29.96
CA GLN A 208 -3.16 40.42 -29.46
C GLN A 208 -3.02 41.84 -30.03
N GLU A 209 -3.29 42.03 -31.31
CA GLU A 209 -3.30 43.35 -31.95
C GLU A 209 -4.42 44.24 -31.41
N ARG A 210 -5.62 43.71 -31.20
CA ARG A 210 -6.73 44.43 -30.56
C ARG A 210 -6.32 44.97 -29.18
N ARG A 211 -5.67 44.16 -28.35
CA ARG A 211 -5.16 44.59 -27.03
C ARG A 211 -4.09 45.68 -27.14
N LYS A 212 -3.18 45.59 -28.12
CA LYS A 212 -2.16 46.62 -28.38
C LYS A 212 -2.79 47.95 -28.82
N GLN A 213 -3.82 47.90 -29.66
CA GLN A 213 -4.55 49.10 -30.11
C GLN A 213 -5.34 49.75 -28.97
N LEU A 214 -5.97 48.97 -28.09
CA LEU A 214 -6.67 49.48 -26.90
C LEU A 214 -5.72 50.14 -25.90
N LYS A 215 -4.50 49.61 -25.74
CA LYS A 215 -3.46 50.20 -24.89
C LYS A 215 -2.84 51.49 -25.49
N LYS A 216 -2.91 51.68 -26.82
CA LYS A 216 -2.47 52.92 -27.49
C LYS A 216 -3.52 54.04 -27.50
N LYS A 217 -4.79 53.73 -27.25
CA LYS A 217 -5.92 54.69 -27.19
C LYS A 217 -6.23 55.18 -25.76
N LYS A 218 -5.55 54.64 -24.75
CA LYS A 218 -5.56 55.14 -23.36
C LYS A 218 -4.29 55.92 -23.12
#